data_AF-A0A962ADX9-F1
#
_entry.id   AF-A0A962ADX9-F1
#
_cell.length_a   1.000
_cell.length_b   1.000
_cell.length_c   1.000
_cell.angle_alpha   90.00
_cell.angle_beta   90.00
_cell.angle_gamma   90.00
#
_symmetry.space_group_name_H-M   'P 1'
#
loop_
_entity.id
_entity.type
_entity.pdbx_description
1 polymer ?
#
loop_
_entity_poly.entity_id
_entity_poly.type
_entity_poly.pdbx_seq_one_letter_code
_entity_poly.pdbx_strand_id
1 'polypeptide(L)'
;MSARKRDEAPPESDVLEGALAPRRNKTLFGHAAAERAFLEAYKADRLPHAWLIGGRQGVGKATFAWRIARFLTAHPDPRLPAVQRAKD
;
A
#
# COMPACT_ATOMS: atom_id res chain seq x y z
N MET A 1 -25.65 -32.84 4.58
CA MET A 1 -25.22 -31.74 3.69
C MET A 1 -24.83 -30.54 4.56
N SER A 2 -23.56 -30.18 4.63
CA SER A 2 -23.13 -28.88 5.17
C SER A 2 -22.12 -28.32 4.18
N ALA A 3 -22.58 -27.39 3.34
CA ALA A 3 -21.72 -26.67 2.43
C ALA A 3 -20.78 -25.82 3.29
N ARG A 4 -19.49 -26.21 3.36
CA ARG A 4 -18.46 -25.36 3.95
C ARG A 4 -18.57 -23.98 3.28
N LYS A 5 -18.79 -22.95 4.09
CA LYS A 5 -18.71 -21.52 3.77
C LYS A 5 -17.30 -21.22 3.21
N ARG A 6 -17.04 -21.57 1.96
CA ARG A 6 -15.71 -21.48 1.31
C ARG A 6 -15.55 -20.22 0.44
N ASP A 7 -16.62 -19.46 0.25
CA ASP A 7 -16.64 -18.27 -0.61
C ASP A 7 -16.77 -16.94 0.16
N GLU A 8 -16.76 -16.97 1.49
CA GLU A 8 -16.68 -15.72 2.25
C GLU A 8 -15.22 -15.27 2.26
N ALA A 9 -14.92 -14.20 1.51
CA ALA A 9 -13.63 -13.55 1.61
C ALA A 9 -13.32 -13.28 3.10
N PRO A 10 -12.07 -13.47 3.55
CA PRO A 10 -11.71 -13.21 4.93
C PRO A 10 -12.19 -11.82 5.36
N PRO A 11 -12.69 -11.65 6.59
CA PRO A 11 -13.05 -10.33 7.09
C PRO A 11 -11.88 -9.38 6.88
N GLU A 12 -12.12 -8.24 6.24
CA GLU A 12 -11.09 -7.24 6.03
C GLU A 12 -10.78 -6.55 7.38
N SER A 13 -9.78 -7.08 8.11
CA SER A 13 -9.35 -6.55 9.41
C SER A 13 -8.98 -5.06 9.39
N ASP A 14 -8.63 -4.55 8.21
CA ASP A 14 -8.07 -3.21 8.03
C ASP A 14 -9.13 -2.18 7.60
N VAL A 15 -10.42 -2.59 7.53
CA VAL A 15 -11.54 -1.69 7.22
C VAL A 15 -12.08 -1.10 8.51
N LEU A 16 -12.03 0.22 8.61
CA LEU A 16 -12.71 0.95 9.67
C LEU A 16 -14.17 1.20 9.28
N GLU A 17 -15.06 1.23 10.27
CA GLU A 17 -16.47 1.52 10.08
C GLU A 17 -16.66 2.87 9.36
N GLY A 18 -17.49 2.88 8.31
CA GLY A 18 -17.73 4.05 7.46
C GLY A 18 -16.61 4.41 6.48
N ALA A 19 -15.47 3.70 6.49
CA ALA A 19 -14.36 3.95 5.57
C ALA A 19 -14.41 3.02 4.35
N LEU A 20 -13.82 3.47 3.24
CA LEU A 20 -13.55 2.61 2.09
C LEU A 20 -12.44 1.61 2.42
N ALA A 21 -12.56 0.39 1.90
CA ALA A 21 -11.51 -0.61 1.98
C ALA A 21 -10.16 -0.05 1.49
N PRO A 22 -9.06 -0.22 2.25
CA PRO A 22 -7.74 0.30 1.89
C PRO A 22 -7.30 -0.08 0.47
N ARG A 23 -7.60 -1.32 0.05
CA ARG A 23 -7.37 -1.84 -1.30
C ARG A 23 -8.14 -1.12 -2.41
N ARG A 24 -9.34 -0.59 -2.10
CA ARG A 24 -10.20 0.17 -3.04
C ARG A 24 -9.97 1.68 -2.94
N ASN A 25 -9.41 2.15 -1.84
CA ASN A 25 -9.18 3.56 -1.62
C ASN A 25 -7.97 4.07 -2.42
N LYS A 26 -8.23 4.92 -3.42
CA LYS A 26 -7.18 5.55 -4.24
C LYS A 26 -6.66 6.85 -3.63
N THR A 27 -7.44 7.44 -2.72
CA THR A 27 -7.11 8.70 -2.09
C THR A 27 -6.32 8.43 -0.81
N LEU A 28 -5.14 9.04 -0.70
CA LEU A 28 -4.30 9.02 0.49
C LEU A 28 -4.03 10.47 0.87
N PHE A 29 -4.22 10.80 2.16
CA PHE A 29 -3.93 12.12 2.70
C PHE A 29 -2.73 12.03 3.63
N GLY A 30 -1.85 13.03 3.57
CA GLY A 30 -0.60 13.02 4.33
C GLY A 30 0.42 12.03 3.77
N HIS A 31 1.27 11.45 4.64
CA HIS A 31 2.30 10.45 4.30
C HIS A 31 3.36 10.82 3.25
N ALA A 32 3.36 12.04 2.71
CA ALA A 32 4.34 12.50 1.71
C ALA A 32 5.81 12.20 2.07
N ALA A 33 6.17 12.33 3.35
CA ALA A 33 7.52 11.99 3.80
C ALA A 33 7.83 10.48 3.70
N ALA A 34 6.85 9.63 4.02
CA ALA A 34 6.97 8.18 3.94
C ALA A 34 6.93 7.71 2.47
N GLU A 35 6.06 8.29 1.64
CA GLU A 35 6.01 8.07 0.19
C GLU A 35 7.36 8.38 -0.45
N ARG A 36 7.93 9.56 -0.17
CA ARG A 36 9.25 9.93 -0.67
C ARG A 36 10.34 8.98 -0.19
N ALA A 37 10.36 8.64 1.10
CA ALA A 37 11.37 7.72 1.63
C ALA A 37 11.32 6.34 0.94
N PHE A 38 10.11 5.82 0.71
CA PHE A 38 9.91 4.60 -0.06
C PHE A 38 10.40 4.74 -1.51
N LEU A 39 9.98 5.81 -2.19
CA LEU A 39 10.28 6.01 -3.60
C LEU A 39 11.79 6.19 -3.85
N GLU A 40 12.49 6.91 -2.98
CA GLU A 40 13.95 7.05 -3.04
C GLU A 40 14.67 5.70 -2.85
N ALA A 41 14.23 4.88 -1.88
CA ALA A 41 14.80 3.54 -1.69
C ALA A 41 14.54 2.63 -2.89
N TYR A 42 13.35 2.72 -3.49
CA TYR A 42 12.99 1.94 -4.67
C TYR A 42 13.79 2.36 -5.91
N LYS A 43 13.88 3.67 -6.19
CA LYS A 43 14.68 4.20 -7.31
C LYS A 43 16.17 3.88 -7.20
N ALA A 44 16.69 3.81 -5.98
CA ALA A 44 18.08 3.46 -5.72
C ALA A 44 18.37 1.94 -5.83
N ASP A 45 17.38 1.12 -6.18
CA ASP A 45 17.50 -0.35 -6.21
C ASP A 45 17.95 -0.94 -4.85
N ARG A 46 17.51 -0.32 -3.76
CA ARG A 46 17.86 -0.68 -2.37
C ARG A 46 16.63 -0.76 -1.48
N LEU A 47 15.55 -1.36 -1.98
CA LEU A 47 14.32 -1.50 -1.22
C LEU A 47 14.50 -2.54 -0.08
N PRO A 48 14.22 -2.17 1.18
CA PRO A 48 14.24 -3.12 2.29
C PRO A 48 13.25 -4.28 2.10
N HIS A 49 13.57 -5.46 2.63
CA HIS A 49 12.69 -6.63 2.57
C HIS A 49 11.38 -6.47 3.36
N ALA A 50 11.35 -5.56 4.32
CA ALA A 50 10.16 -5.28 5.12
C ALA A 50 10.10 -3.81 5.51
N TRP A 51 8.87 -3.30 5.63
CA TRP A 51 8.56 -1.95 6.09
C TRP A 51 7.65 -2.01 7.31
N LEU A 52 7.99 -1.23 8.35
CA LEU A 52 7.14 -1.04 9.50
C LEU A 52 6.47 0.33 9.43
N ILE A 53 5.14 0.35 9.36
CA ILE A 53 4.36 1.60 9.29
C ILE A 53 3.72 1.83 10.67
N GLY A 54 4.29 2.74 11.44
CA GLY A 54 3.80 3.13 12.77
C GLY A 54 2.81 4.30 12.73
N GLY A 55 1.97 4.41 13.77
CA GLY A 55 1.09 5.57 13.97
C GLY A 55 -0.27 5.25 14.55
N ARG A 56 -1.03 6.29 14.92
CA ARG A 56 -2.38 6.19 15.51
C ARG A 56 -3.36 5.42 14.61
N GLN A 57 -4.40 4.83 15.19
CA GLN A 57 -5.48 4.20 14.44
C GLN A 57 -6.15 5.24 13.50
N GLY A 58 -6.52 4.83 12.29
CA GLY A 58 -7.20 5.71 11.33
C GLY A 58 -6.32 6.66 10.53
N VAL A 59 -5.00 6.76 10.81
CA VAL A 59 -4.11 7.68 10.08
C VAL A 59 -3.84 7.27 8.62
N GLY A 60 -4.39 6.15 8.12
CA GLY A 60 -4.23 5.69 6.74
C GLY A 60 -3.06 4.74 6.47
N LYS A 61 -2.51 4.09 7.52
CA LYS A 61 -1.36 3.15 7.40
C LYS A 61 -1.61 2.03 6.38
N ALA A 62 -2.76 1.36 6.47
CA ALA A 62 -3.13 0.29 5.55
C ALA A 62 -3.32 0.81 4.11
N THR A 63 -3.93 2.00 3.95
CA THR A 63 -4.09 2.64 2.64
C THR A 63 -2.75 2.97 2.00
N PHE A 64 -1.79 3.47 2.78
CA PHE A 64 -0.42 3.71 2.33
C PHE A 64 0.27 2.40 1.89
N ALA A 65 0.19 1.33 2.70
CA ALA A 65 0.74 0.03 2.33
C ALA A 65 0.16 -0.51 1.01
N TRP A 66 -1.16 -0.43 0.82
CA TRP A 66 -1.81 -0.83 -0.42
C TRP A 66 -1.46 0.07 -1.61
N ARG A 67 -1.16 1.35 -1.40
CA ARG A 67 -0.67 2.25 -2.44
C ARG A 67 0.73 1.85 -2.90
N ILE A 68 1.64 1.58 -1.96
CA ILE A 68 2.98 1.05 -2.27
C ILE A 68 2.90 -0.28 -3.01
N ALA A 69 2.10 -1.23 -2.51
CA ALA A 69 1.95 -2.54 -3.14
C ALA A 69 1.46 -2.42 -4.60
N ARG A 70 0.47 -1.54 -4.85
CA ARG A 70 0.01 -1.25 -6.21
C ARG A 70 1.12 -0.67 -7.09
N PHE A 71 1.90 0.26 -6.56
CA PHE A 71 3.01 0.87 -7.30
C PHE A 71 4.06 -0.17 -7.70
N LEU A 72 4.49 -1.03 -6.77
CA LEU A 72 5.45 -2.10 -7.01
C LEU A 72 4.94 -3.14 -8.02
N THR A 73 3.66 -3.51 -7.93
CA THR A 73 3.06 -4.46 -8.87
C THR A 73 2.95 -3.86 -10.29
N ALA A 74 2.66 -2.57 -10.40
CA ALA A 74 2.58 -1.87 -11.69
C ALA A 74 3.96 -1.58 -12.30
N HIS A 75 4.99 -1.45 -11.46
CA HIS A 75 6.36 -1.14 -11.88
C HIS A 75 7.32 -2.13 -11.21
N PRO A 76 7.61 -3.29 -11.84
CA PRO A 76 8.48 -4.29 -11.24
C PRO A 76 9.97 -3.95 -11.36
N ASP A 77 10.37 -3.19 -12.39
CA ASP A 77 11.76 -2.77 -12.61
C ASP A 77 11.97 -1.29 -12.19
N PRO A 78 12.80 -1.03 -11.17
CA PRO A 78 13.05 0.32 -10.68
C PRO A 78 13.78 1.20 -11.69
N ARG A 79 14.46 0.63 -12.70
CA ARG A 79 15.24 1.37 -13.70
C ARG A 79 14.38 1.97 -14.80
N LEU A 80 13.10 1.60 -14.88
CA LEU A 80 12.20 2.10 -15.93
C LEU A 80 12.07 3.62 -15.87
N PRO A 81 12.08 4.33 -17.02
CA PRO A 81 11.96 5.78 -17.04
C PRO A 81 10.69 6.33 -16.37
N ALA A 82 9.60 5.55 -16.37
CA ALA A 82 8.36 5.91 -15.67
C ALA A 82 8.55 5.97 -14.14
N VAL A 83 9.29 5.02 -13.56
CA VAL A 83 9.62 5.00 -12.13
C VAL A 83 10.55 6.15 -11.77
N GLN A 84 11.58 6.38 -12.57
CA GLN A 84 12.57 7.42 -12.31
C GLN A 84 11.96 8.82 -12.32
N ARG A 85 10.90 9.03 -13.14
CA ARG A 85 10.15 10.30 -13.19
C ARG A 85 9.03 10.42 -12.15
N ALA A 86 8.66 9.36 -11.43
CA ALA A 86 7.65 9.43 -10.39
C ALA A 86 8.10 10.41 -9.28
N LYS A 87 7.17 11.19 -8.72
CA LYS A 87 7.48 12.21 -7.70
C LYS A 87 6.73 12.01 -6.39
N ASP A 88 5.77 11.08 -6.38
CA ASP A 88 4.72 10.96 -5.38
C ASP A 88 4.58 9.52 -4.89
#